data_AF-H1PVP1-F1
#
_entry.id   AF-H1PVP1-F1
#
_cell.length_a   1.000
_cell.length_b   1.000
_cell.length_c   1.000
_cell.angle_alpha   90.00
_cell.angle_beta   90.00
_cell.angle_gamma   90.00
#
_symmetry.space_group_name_H-M   'P 1'
#
loop_
_entity.id
_entity.type
_entity.pdbx_description
1 polymer ?
#
loop_
_entity_poly.entity_id
_entity_poly.type
_entity_poly.pdbx_seq_one_letter_code
_entity_poly.pdbx_strand_id
1 'polypeptide(L)'
;MKYNDIALPAHIDSILNSLAVVYGQSKEEIIKTGLITNITLDSFPNYKNYTHIISGITQARMMKGIRINNKIESQVKEIFNTYGLEEINNDIIEKSAELMIATFDLIFAKSGKNLKQLYREALEDIEFLYINLKLAVKIIAEALKTNGIVVSNLTLNYMTEGIKKEKKDIAKQYIEAYASGNNFQLQKARDNYRQKMEEMLNDYIGKLSVPVKDSLVLGKEQQIVASLGKENLDYITSFLLLEIREKVYLDNRIQRVLNFS
;
A
#
# COMPACT_ATOMS: atom_id res chain seq x y z
N MET A 1 -10.78 -10.48 6.85
CA MET A 1 -11.50 -9.65 7.84
C MET A 1 -12.91 -9.48 7.31
N LYS A 2 -13.96 -9.55 8.14
CA LYS A 2 -15.35 -9.57 7.64
C LYS A 2 -15.93 -8.16 7.76
N TYR A 3 -16.02 -7.44 6.65
CA TYR A 3 -16.65 -6.11 6.60
C TYR A 3 -18.14 -6.13 6.97
N ASN A 4 -18.76 -7.32 6.98
CA ASN A 4 -20.17 -7.53 7.34
C ASN A 4 -20.45 -7.30 8.84
N ASP A 5 -19.44 -7.24 9.70
CA ASP A 5 -19.60 -7.06 11.15
C ASP A 5 -19.43 -5.59 11.59
N ILE A 6 -19.10 -4.67 10.67
CA ILE A 6 -18.95 -3.25 10.97
C ILE A 6 -20.33 -2.57 10.90
N ALA A 7 -20.81 -2.04 12.03
CA ALA A 7 -22.01 -1.21 12.07
C ALA A 7 -21.70 0.16 11.42
N LEU A 8 -21.99 0.29 10.13
CA LEU A 8 -21.77 1.53 9.40
C LEU A 8 -22.88 2.56 9.71
N PRO A 9 -22.54 3.85 9.84
CA PRO A 9 -23.53 4.93 9.89
C PRO A 9 -24.53 4.85 8.74
N ALA A 10 -25.79 5.19 9.02
CA ALA A 10 -26.90 5.06 8.07
C ALA A 10 -26.67 5.78 6.73
N HIS A 11 -25.96 6.92 6.74
CA HIS A 11 -25.62 7.65 5.51
C HIS A 11 -24.61 6.88 4.65
N ILE A 12 -23.61 6.22 5.25
CA ILE A 12 -22.65 5.38 4.52
C ILE A 12 -23.37 4.18 3.92
N ASP A 13 -24.24 3.53 4.69
CA ASP A 13 -25.00 2.36 4.21
C ASP A 13 -25.91 2.71 3.02
N SER A 14 -26.56 3.88 3.07
CA SER A 14 -27.38 4.39 1.95
C SER A 14 -26.58 4.59 0.66
N ILE A 15 -25.38 5.17 0.76
CA ILE A 15 -24.47 5.35 -0.39
C ILE A 15 -24.06 3.97 -0.93
N LEU A 16 -23.67 3.05 -0.05
CA LEU A 16 -23.29 1.68 -0.43
C LEU A 16 -24.43 0.91 -1.11
N ASN A 17 -25.67 1.03 -0.61
CA ASN A 17 -26.85 0.45 -1.25
C ASN A 17 -27.03 0.98 -2.68
N SER A 18 -26.88 2.29 -2.87
CA SER A 18 -27.03 2.93 -4.18
C SER A 18 -25.95 2.45 -5.16
N LEU A 19 -24.69 2.42 -4.72
CA LEU A 19 -23.58 1.93 -5.54
C LEU A 19 -23.71 0.43 -5.86
N ALA A 20 -24.20 -0.37 -4.91
CA ALA A 20 -24.43 -1.81 -5.08
C ALA A 20 -25.45 -2.10 -6.19
N VAL A 21 -26.55 -1.34 -6.21
CA VAL A 21 -27.56 -1.43 -7.26
C VAL A 21 -26.99 -0.97 -8.61
N VAL A 22 -26.29 0.16 -8.65
CA VAL A 22 -25.76 0.73 -9.90
C VAL A 22 -24.71 -0.18 -10.55
N TYR A 23 -23.84 -0.79 -9.74
CA TYR A 23 -22.73 -1.58 -10.25
C TYR A 23 -22.95 -3.09 -10.23
N GLY A 24 -24.08 -3.57 -9.69
CA GLY A 24 -24.37 -5.00 -9.56
C GLY A 24 -23.35 -5.75 -8.70
N GLN A 25 -22.78 -5.07 -7.70
CA GLN A 25 -21.75 -5.59 -6.81
C GLN A 25 -22.24 -5.59 -5.37
N SER A 26 -21.68 -6.48 -4.56
CA SER A 26 -21.89 -6.45 -3.11
C SER A 26 -21.32 -5.16 -2.49
N LYS A 27 -21.86 -4.77 -1.33
CA LYS A 27 -21.31 -3.65 -0.54
C LYS A 27 -19.85 -3.89 -0.18
N GLU A 28 -19.50 -5.14 0.12
CA GLU A 28 -18.14 -5.55 0.44
C GLU A 28 -17.17 -5.28 -0.71
N GLU A 29 -17.51 -5.69 -1.93
CA GLU A 29 -16.68 -5.42 -3.12
C GLU A 29 -16.52 -3.91 -3.38
N ILE A 30 -17.58 -3.13 -3.15
CA ILE A 30 -17.54 -1.66 -3.29
C ILE A 30 -16.62 -1.05 -2.24
N ILE A 31 -16.70 -1.51 -0.99
CA ILE A 31 -15.81 -1.06 0.09
C ILE A 31 -14.37 -1.41 -0.26
N LYS A 32 -14.05 -2.66 -0.63
CA LYS A 32 -12.68 -3.06 -1.00
C LYS A 32 -12.15 -2.21 -2.15
N THR A 33 -12.96 -2.01 -3.19
CA THR A 33 -12.61 -1.16 -4.33
C THR A 33 -12.34 0.28 -3.90
N GLY A 34 -13.24 0.86 -3.10
CA GLY A 34 -13.10 2.22 -2.58
C GLY A 34 -11.86 2.40 -1.72
N LEU A 35 -11.58 1.46 -0.80
CA LEU A 35 -10.41 1.48 0.06
C LEU A 35 -9.11 1.37 -0.72
N ILE A 36 -8.99 0.39 -1.64
CA ILE A 36 -7.79 0.22 -2.46
C ILE A 36 -7.54 1.46 -3.32
N THR A 37 -8.58 1.97 -3.96
CA THR A 37 -8.49 3.13 -4.84
C THR A 37 -8.11 4.38 -4.03
N ASN A 38 -8.76 4.63 -2.89
CA ASN A 38 -8.44 5.73 -2.00
C ASN A 38 -7.01 5.66 -1.50
N ILE A 39 -6.57 4.50 -0.99
CA ILE A 39 -5.19 4.26 -0.58
C ILE A 39 -4.23 4.56 -1.73
N THR A 40 -4.55 4.11 -2.94
CA THR A 40 -3.70 4.34 -4.12
C THR A 40 -3.60 5.82 -4.45
N LEU A 41 -4.71 6.56 -4.43
CA LEU A 41 -4.78 7.99 -4.70
C LEU A 41 -4.07 8.83 -3.64
N ASP A 42 -4.33 8.57 -2.36
CA ASP A 42 -3.75 9.26 -1.21
C ASP A 42 -2.22 9.13 -1.13
N SER A 43 -1.64 8.12 -1.79
CA SER A 43 -0.26 7.69 -1.53
C SER A 43 0.71 7.96 -2.69
N PHE A 44 0.26 8.74 -3.66
CA PHE A 44 0.96 9.11 -4.89
C PHE A 44 2.31 9.83 -4.84
N PRO A 45 2.87 10.35 -3.72
CA PRO A 45 4.16 11.03 -3.83
C PRO A 45 5.28 10.73 -2.81
N ASN A 46 6.47 10.56 -3.39
CA ASN A 46 7.82 10.61 -2.82
C ASN A 46 8.17 9.66 -1.65
N TYR A 47 8.83 8.56 -2.01
CA TYR A 47 9.64 7.71 -1.12
C TYR A 47 10.60 8.49 -0.19
N LYS A 48 10.95 9.74 -0.53
CA LYS A 48 11.86 10.60 0.25
C LYS A 48 11.24 11.24 1.49
N ASN A 49 9.92 11.31 1.63
CA ASN A 49 9.28 11.93 2.81
C ASN A 49 9.21 11.00 4.03
N TYR A 50 9.67 9.75 3.92
CA TYR A 50 9.53 8.72 4.95
C TYR A 50 10.86 8.43 5.67
N THR A 51 11.64 9.46 6.00
CA THR A 51 12.87 9.29 6.80
C THR A 51 12.60 8.88 8.25
N HIS A 52 11.39 9.10 8.77
CA HIS A 52 11.09 8.89 10.19
C HIS A 52 9.84 8.05 10.49
N ILE A 53 9.11 7.56 9.49
CA ILE A 53 7.98 6.65 9.71
C ILE A 53 8.44 5.25 9.28
N ILE A 54 8.52 4.38 10.28
CA ILE A 54 9.18 3.08 10.31
C ILE A 54 8.98 2.30 8.99
N SER A 55 10.08 1.96 8.31
CA SER A 55 10.13 1.02 7.16
C SER A 55 10.01 1.54 5.73
N GLY A 56 10.26 2.84 5.51
CA GLY A 56 11.23 3.22 4.46
C GLY A 56 12.60 2.51 4.65
N ILE A 57 12.86 2.00 5.85
CA ILE A 57 14.11 1.40 6.33
C ILE A 57 14.47 0.06 5.63
N THR A 58 13.52 -0.78 5.22
CA THR A 58 13.87 -2.07 4.59
C THR A 58 13.91 -1.97 3.06
N GLN A 59 12.96 -1.26 2.44
CA GLN A 59 12.94 -1.05 0.99
C GLN A 59 14.04 -0.07 0.50
N ALA A 60 14.35 1.01 1.24
CA ALA A 60 15.45 1.91 0.87
C ALA A 60 16.85 1.28 1.07
N ARG A 61 16.95 0.18 1.84
CA ARG A 61 18.20 -0.57 2.04
C ARG A 61 18.37 -1.70 1.01
N MET A 62 17.28 -2.32 0.54
CA MET A 62 17.27 -3.23 -0.61
C MET A 62 17.69 -2.52 -1.92
N MET A 63 17.28 -1.26 -2.12
CA MET A 63 17.66 -0.48 -3.30
C MET A 63 19.09 0.12 -3.24
N LYS A 64 19.76 0.13 -2.07
CA LYS A 64 21.13 0.66 -1.87
C LYS A 64 22.24 -0.41 -1.90
N GLY A 65 21.93 -1.66 -2.28
CA GLY A 65 22.94 -2.72 -2.41
C GLY A 65 23.56 -3.18 -1.09
N ILE A 66 23.00 -2.79 0.06
CA ILE A 66 23.45 -3.26 1.37
C ILE A 66 22.75 -4.59 1.63
N ARG A 67 23.51 -5.69 1.63
CA ARG A 67 23.03 -7.04 1.99
C ARG A 67 22.44 -7.03 3.40
N ILE A 68 21.12 -6.99 3.49
CA ILE A 68 20.36 -7.27 4.71
C ILE A 68 19.54 -8.52 4.42
N ASN A 69 19.80 -9.59 5.17
CA ASN A 69 19.19 -10.90 5.00
C ASN A 69 17.65 -10.85 4.84
N ASN A 70 17.14 -11.12 3.63
CA ASN A 70 15.96 -11.88 3.16
C ASN A 70 14.60 -11.88 3.92
N LYS A 71 14.33 -11.02 4.91
CA LYS A 71 13.15 -11.19 5.79
C LYS A 71 11.80 -10.79 5.19
N ILE A 72 11.62 -9.57 4.64
CA ILE A 72 10.31 -9.15 4.06
C ILE A 72 9.90 -10.01 2.87
N GLU A 73 10.86 -10.38 2.01
CA GLU A 73 10.61 -11.34 0.94
C GLU A 73 10.09 -12.67 1.47
N SER A 74 10.50 -13.11 2.67
CA SER A 74 10.00 -14.35 3.26
C SER A 74 8.52 -14.25 3.68
N GLN A 75 8.05 -13.12 4.23
CA GLN A 75 6.63 -12.94 4.56
C GLN A 75 5.76 -12.85 3.31
N VAL A 76 6.20 -12.10 2.30
CA VAL A 76 5.48 -11.99 1.02
C VAL A 76 5.43 -13.36 0.34
N LYS A 77 6.55 -14.09 0.31
CA LYS A 77 6.60 -15.48 -0.21
C LYS A 77 5.68 -16.40 0.58
N GLU A 78 5.61 -16.26 1.90
CA GLU A 78 4.73 -17.08 2.75
C GLU A 78 3.25 -16.87 2.38
N ILE A 79 2.80 -15.62 2.23
CA ILE A 79 1.43 -15.32 1.76
C ILE A 79 1.19 -15.89 0.36
N PHE A 80 2.13 -15.68 -0.58
CA PHE A 80 2.02 -16.15 -1.97
C PHE A 80 2.14 -17.67 -2.14
N ASN A 81 2.73 -18.36 -1.16
CA ASN A 81 2.78 -19.82 -1.12
C ASN A 81 1.55 -20.40 -0.41
N THR A 82 0.93 -19.65 0.50
CA THR A 82 -0.24 -20.09 1.28
C THR A 82 -1.52 -19.93 0.47
N TYR A 83 -1.64 -18.84 -0.28
CA TYR A 83 -2.84 -18.48 -1.05
C TYR A 83 -2.56 -18.48 -2.55
N GLY A 84 -3.59 -18.80 -3.34
CA GLY A 84 -3.50 -18.71 -4.80
C GLY A 84 -3.34 -17.26 -5.26
N LEU A 85 -2.62 -17.04 -6.36
CA LEU A 85 -2.41 -15.70 -6.93
C LEU A 85 -3.73 -14.97 -7.24
N GLU A 86 -4.75 -15.70 -7.67
CA GLU A 86 -6.09 -15.16 -7.94
C GLU A 86 -6.80 -14.72 -6.66
N GLU A 87 -6.72 -15.51 -5.58
CA GLU A 87 -7.27 -15.16 -4.28
C GLU A 87 -6.60 -13.90 -3.72
N ILE A 88 -5.28 -13.82 -3.79
CA ILE A 88 -4.52 -12.63 -3.36
C ILE A 88 -4.95 -11.40 -4.16
N ASN A 89 -5.22 -11.57 -5.45
CA ASN A 89 -5.63 -10.49 -6.33
C ASN A 89 -7.06 -10.01 -6.04
N ASN A 90 -7.95 -10.89 -5.58
CA ASN A 90 -9.32 -10.52 -5.24
C ASN A 90 -9.42 -9.91 -3.83
N ASP A 91 -8.54 -10.28 -2.91
CA ASP A 91 -8.57 -9.87 -1.50
C ASP A 91 -7.33 -9.06 -1.08
N ILE A 92 -6.89 -8.11 -1.91
CA ILE A 92 -5.64 -7.35 -1.72
C ILE A 92 -5.58 -6.66 -0.35
N ILE A 93 -6.67 -6.06 0.12
CA ILE A 93 -6.68 -5.35 1.41
C ILE A 93 -6.47 -6.33 2.57
N GLU A 94 -7.15 -7.46 2.54
CA GLU A 94 -7.04 -8.50 3.56
C GLU A 94 -5.65 -9.11 3.58
N LYS A 95 -5.10 -9.46 2.40
CA LYS A 95 -3.72 -9.98 2.33
C LYS A 95 -2.68 -8.93 2.74
N SER A 96 -2.98 -7.65 2.53
CA SER A 96 -2.14 -6.55 3.03
C SER A 96 -2.20 -6.43 4.55
N ALA A 97 -3.38 -6.57 5.14
CA ALA A 97 -3.55 -6.63 6.59
C ALA A 97 -2.85 -7.85 7.20
N GLU A 98 -2.96 -9.03 6.59
CA GLU A 98 -2.24 -10.25 7.00
C GLU A 98 -0.72 -10.06 6.93
N LEU A 99 -0.21 -9.45 5.84
CA LEU A 99 1.21 -9.10 5.71
C LEU A 99 1.69 -8.17 6.83
N MET A 100 0.87 -7.18 7.16
CA MET A 100 1.16 -6.22 8.23
C MET A 100 1.22 -6.94 9.60
N ILE A 101 0.24 -7.80 9.92
CA ILE A 101 0.23 -8.61 11.14
C ILE A 101 1.47 -9.50 11.22
N ALA A 102 1.75 -10.28 10.18
CA ALA A 102 2.90 -11.18 10.13
C ALA A 102 4.24 -10.43 10.29
N THR A 103 4.32 -9.19 9.78
CA THR A 103 5.49 -8.33 9.93
C THR A 103 5.69 -7.91 11.39
N PHE A 104 4.63 -7.48 12.08
CA PHE A 104 4.70 -7.15 13.50
C PHE A 104 5.06 -8.36 14.35
N ASP A 105 4.42 -9.50 14.11
CA ASP A 105 4.71 -10.76 14.82
C ASP A 105 6.20 -11.14 14.74
N LEU A 106 6.80 -11.00 13.56
CA LEU A 106 8.23 -11.25 13.39
C LEU A 106 9.09 -10.30 14.22
N ILE A 107 8.73 -9.02 14.26
CA ILE A 107 9.44 -8.00 15.02
C ILE A 107 9.37 -8.31 16.51
N PHE A 108 8.19 -8.62 17.03
CA PHE A 108 8.03 -9.01 18.43
C PHE A 108 8.68 -10.35 18.76
N ALA A 109 8.78 -11.28 17.82
CA ALA A 109 9.47 -12.55 18.03
C ALA A 109 11.00 -12.41 18.03
N LYS A 110 11.58 -11.62 17.13
CA LYS A 110 13.03 -11.66 16.81
C LYS A 110 13.83 -10.41 17.19
N SER A 111 13.18 -9.34 17.66
CA SER A 111 13.88 -8.07 17.96
C SER A 111 14.31 -7.94 19.42
N GLY A 112 15.23 -7.02 19.71
CA GLY A 112 15.61 -6.65 21.09
C GLY A 112 14.53 -5.84 21.82
N LYS A 113 14.59 -5.79 23.15
CA LYS A 113 13.57 -5.17 24.03
C LYS A 113 13.21 -3.73 23.64
N ASN A 114 14.21 -2.88 23.40
CA ASN A 114 14.00 -1.47 23.03
C ASN A 114 13.19 -1.33 21.73
N LEU A 115 13.46 -2.17 20.73
CA LEU A 115 12.74 -2.13 19.47
C LEU A 115 11.30 -2.61 19.65
N LYS A 116 11.06 -3.65 20.47
CA LYS A 116 9.70 -4.10 20.79
C LYS A 116 8.89 -3.01 21.48
N GLN A 117 9.48 -2.25 22.40
CA GLN A 117 8.80 -1.16 23.10
C GLN A 117 8.40 -0.02 22.15
N LEU A 118 9.32 0.41 21.26
CA LEU A 118 9.01 1.41 20.24
C LEU A 118 7.87 0.98 19.30
N TYR A 119 7.85 -0.29 18.89
CA TYR A 119 6.78 -0.81 18.05
C TYR A 119 5.46 -0.93 18.80
N ARG A 120 5.48 -1.26 20.09
CA ARG A 120 4.29 -1.25 20.94
C ARG A 120 3.68 0.16 21.01
N GLU A 121 4.50 1.17 21.24
CA GLU A 121 4.05 2.58 21.26
C GLU A 121 3.51 3.00 19.88
N ALA A 122 4.19 2.61 18.80
CA ALA A 122 3.76 2.91 17.43
C ALA A 122 2.44 2.21 17.03
N LEU A 123 2.12 1.03 17.59
CA LEU A 123 0.85 0.35 17.34
C LEU A 123 -0.36 1.12 17.88
N GLU A 124 -0.18 2.05 18.82
CA GLU A 124 -1.26 2.94 19.28
C GLU A 124 -1.52 4.12 18.34
N ASP A 125 -0.59 4.40 17.42
CA ASP A 125 -0.71 5.49 16.46
C ASP A 125 -1.47 5.02 15.20
N ILE A 126 -2.65 5.59 14.97
CA ILE A 126 -3.48 5.23 13.82
C ILE A 126 -2.88 5.66 12.48
N GLU A 127 -2.15 6.78 12.46
CA GLU A 127 -1.45 7.26 11.26
C GLU A 127 -0.31 6.30 10.92
N PHE A 128 0.40 5.83 11.95
CA PHE A 128 1.40 4.78 11.80
C PHE A 128 0.82 3.51 11.18
N LEU A 129 -0.30 3.01 11.69
CA LEU A 129 -0.97 1.82 11.16
C LEU A 129 -1.44 2.03 9.72
N TYR A 130 -2.01 3.20 9.42
CA TYR A 130 -2.49 3.53 8.07
C TYR A 130 -1.35 3.55 7.05
N ILE A 131 -0.21 4.12 7.41
CA ILE A 131 0.98 4.14 6.54
C ILE A 131 1.49 2.73 6.26
N ASN A 132 1.50 1.84 7.28
CA ASN A 132 1.91 0.45 7.08
C ASN A 132 0.93 -0.31 6.17
N LEU A 133 -0.38 -0.07 6.29
CA LEU A 133 -1.37 -0.64 5.39
C LEU A 133 -1.16 -0.17 3.94
N LYS A 134 -0.93 1.13 3.72
CA LYS A 134 -0.60 1.69 2.39
C LYS A 134 0.62 1.02 1.77
N LEU A 135 1.66 0.77 2.56
CA LEU A 135 2.87 0.08 2.11
C LEU A 135 2.61 -1.39 1.78
N ALA A 136 1.84 -2.10 2.62
CA ALA A 136 1.50 -3.49 2.38
C ALA A 136 0.70 -3.67 1.08
N VAL A 137 -0.29 -2.81 0.80
CA VAL A 137 -1.05 -2.81 -0.47
C VAL A 137 -0.12 -2.69 -1.68
N LYS A 138 0.85 -1.77 -1.61
CA LYS A 138 1.85 -1.60 -2.68
C LYS A 138 2.73 -2.83 -2.85
N ILE A 139 3.18 -3.45 -1.76
CA ILE A 139 4.02 -4.65 -1.80
C ILE A 139 3.27 -5.82 -2.45
N ILE A 140 2.01 -6.05 -2.06
CA ILE A 140 1.17 -7.09 -2.67
C ILE A 140 0.99 -6.85 -4.17
N ALA A 141 0.68 -5.61 -4.57
CA ALA A 141 0.55 -5.25 -5.98
C ALA A 141 1.84 -5.47 -6.78
N GLU A 142 2.99 -5.02 -6.26
CA GLU A 142 4.29 -5.23 -6.90
C GLU A 142 4.64 -6.73 -7.03
N ALA A 143 4.32 -7.53 -6.01
CA ALA A 143 4.54 -8.97 -6.00
C ALA A 143 3.64 -9.70 -7.02
N LEU A 144 2.34 -9.37 -7.10
CA LEU A 144 1.43 -9.88 -8.13
C LEU A 144 1.96 -9.60 -9.54
N LYS A 145 2.37 -8.36 -9.81
CA LYS A 145 2.93 -7.97 -11.11
C LYS A 145 4.25 -8.66 -11.44
N THR A 146 5.09 -8.91 -10.44
CA THR A 146 6.35 -9.66 -10.62
C THR A 146 6.07 -11.11 -11.01
N ASN A 147 4.93 -11.67 -10.60
CA ASN A 147 4.43 -12.97 -11.03
C ASN A 147 3.58 -12.93 -12.32
N GLY A 148 3.58 -11.80 -13.05
CA GLY A 148 2.86 -11.66 -14.32
C GLY A 148 1.34 -11.48 -14.18
N ILE A 149 0.84 -11.20 -12.98
CA ILE A 149 -0.60 -11.01 -12.73
C ILE A 149 -0.98 -9.53 -12.91
N VAL A 150 -2.07 -9.30 -13.63
CA VAL A 150 -2.72 -7.98 -13.72
C VAL A 150 -3.52 -7.78 -12.43
N VAL A 151 -3.23 -6.70 -11.71
CA VAL A 151 -3.91 -6.39 -10.45
C VAL A 151 -5.39 -6.06 -10.73
N SER A 152 -6.31 -6.65 -9.97
CA SER A 152 -7.77 -6.58 -10.17
C SER A 152 -8.30 -5.14 -10.10
N ASN A 153 -7.83 -4.36 -9.12
CA ASN A 153 -8.05 -2.92 -9.06
C ASN A 153 -7.14 -2.22 -10.08
N LEU A 154 -7.73 -1.66 -11.14
CA LEU A 154 -6.97 -1.11 -12.25
C LEU A 154 -6.25 0.19 -11.88
N THR A 155 -6.81 0.98 -10.96
CA THR A 155 -6.16 2.18 -10.43
C THR A 155 -4.82 1.79 -9.80
N LEU A 156 -4.82 0.82 -8.88
CA LEU A 156 -3.60 0.27 -8.28
C LEU A 156 -2.68 -0.36 -9.32
N ASN A 157 -3.23 -1.10 -10.29
CA ASN A 157 -2.46 -1.74 -11.35
C ASN A 157 -1.61 -0.74 -12.14
N TYR A 158 -2.26 0.28 -12.70
CA TYR A 158 -1.64 1.27 -13.56
C TYR A 158 -0.74 2.22 -12.79
N MET A 159 -1.12 2.60 -11.58
CA MET A 159 -0.28 3.41 -10.71
C MET A 159 1.03 2.69 -10.41
N THR A 160 0.97 1.42 -10.01
CA THR A 160 2.14 0.59 -9.71
C THR A 160 3.05 0.40 -10.94
N GLU A 161 2.45 0.22 -12.12
CA GLU A 161 3.17 0.12 -13.40
C GLU A 161 3.89 1.42 -13.77
N GLY A 162 3.16 2.53 -13.64
CA GLY A 162 3.65 3.86 -13.91
C GLY A 162 4.87 4.21 -13.07
N ILE A 163 4.79 3.99 -11.76
CA ILE A 163 5.92 4.23 -10.84
C ILE A 163 7.12 3.36 -11.20
N LYS A 164 6.91 2.09 -11.53
CA LYS A 164 8.01 1.18 -11.87
C LYS A 164 8.73 1.64 -13.14
N LYS A 165 7.97 2.08 -14.15
CA LYS A 165 8.50 2.64 -15.39
C LYS A 165 9.27 3.92 -15.12
N GLU A 166 8.67 4.85 -14.38
CA GLU A 166 9.29 6.14 -14.06
C GLU A 166 10.57 5.99 -13.23
N LYS A 167 10.59 5.09 -12.23
CA LYS A 167 11.82 4.74 -11.48
C LYS A 167 12.91 4.22 -12.40
N LYS A 168 12.58 3.35 -13.36
CA LYS A 168 13.54 2.77 -14.31
C LYS A 168 14.10 3.85 -15.24
N ASP A 169 13.25 4.72 -15.74
CA ASP A 169 13.63 5.81 -16.65
C ASP A 169 14.54 6.83 -15.96
N ILE A 170 14.19 7.23 -14.73
CA ILE A 170 15.04 8.09 -13.88
C ILE A 170 16.40 7.44 -13.61
N ALA A 171 16.41 6.16 -13.19
CA ALA A 171 17.64 5.46 -12.87
C ALA A 171 18.56 5.34 -14.08
N LYS A 172 18.02 5.01 -15.25
CA LYS A 172 18.75 4.94 -16.52
C LYS A 172 19.40 6.29 -16.84
N GLN A 173 18.65 7.38 -16.77
CA GLN A 173 19.18 8.72 -17.07
C GLN A 173 20.28 9.16 -16.10
N TYR A 174 20.16 8.81 -14.81
CA TYR A 174 21.23 9.07 -13.84
C TYR A 174 22.49 8.27 -14.14
N ILE A 175 22.37 6.98 -14.47
CA ILE A 175 23.51 6.12 -14.82
C ILE A 175 24.22 6.66 -16.06
N GLU A 176 23.47 7.03 -17.09
CA GLU A 176 24.00 7.60 -18.33
C GLU A 176 24.69 8.96 -18.08
N ALA A 177 24.10 9.83 -17.26
CA ALA A 177 24.68 11.12 -16.90
C ALA A 177 25.94 11.00 -16.02
N TYR A 178 26.02 10.00 -15.15
CA TYR A 178 27.25 9.71 -14.39
C TYR A 178 28.34 9.13 -15.27
N ALA A 179 27.99 8.22 -16.19
CA ALA A 179 28.94 7.59 -17.10
C ALA A 179 29.56 8.58 -18.09
N SER A 180 28.87 9.68 -18.42
CA SER A 180 29.36 10.69 -19.36
C SER A 180 30.38 11.67 -18.77
N GLY A 181 30.54 11.72 -17.44
CA GLY A 181 31.45 12.66 -16.76
C GLY A 181 31.10 14.14 -16.93
N ASN A 182 29.91 14.46 -17.48
CA ASN A 182 29.51 15.82 -17.81
C ASN A 182 28.56 16.40 -16.76
N ASN A 183 29.03 17.41 -16.01
CA ASN A 183 28.25 18.09 -14.97
C ASN A 183 26.92 18.67 -15.47
N PHE A 184 26.82 19.10 -16.74
CA PHE A 184 25.57 19.58 -17.32
C PHE A 184 24.54 18.44 -17.49
N GLN A 185 24.97 17.26 -17.91
CA GLN A 185 24.08 16.10 -18.02
C GLN A 185 23.62 15.60 -16.65
N LEU A 186 24.52 15.66 -15.65
CA LEU A 186 24.18 15.33 -14.26
C LEU A 186 23.14 16.29 -13.69
N GLN A 187 23.27 17.60 -13.97
CA GLN A 187 22.30 18.59 -13.55
C GLN A 187 20.94 18.38 -14.25
N LYS A 188 20.92 18.08 -15.55
CA LYS A 188 19.70 17.75 -16.29
C LYS A 188 18.99 16.51 -15.74
N ALA A 189 19.73 15.47 -15.34
CA ALA A 189 19.16 14.28 -14.70
C ALA A 189 18.54 14.61 -13.32
N ARG A 190 19.16 15.51 -12.55
CA ARG A 190 18.63 16.00 -11.26
C ARG A 190 17.34 16.79 -11.43
N ASP A 191 17.28 17.65 -12.43
CA ASP A 191 16.11 18.49 -12.69
C ASP A 191 14.96 17.65 -13.26
N ASN A 192 15.23 16.69 -14.16
CA ASN A 192 14.23 15.72 -14.62
C ASN A 192 13.67 14.89 -13.46
N TYR A 193 14.52 14.44 -12.53
CA TYR A 193 14.04 13.75 -11.33
C TYR A 193 13.09 14.61 -10.49
N ARG A 194 13.42 15.88 -10.27
CA ARG A 194 12.56 16.80 -9.50
C ARG A 194 11.22 16.99 -10.19
N GLN A 195 11.22 17.29 -11.49
CA GLN A 195 10.02 17.50 -12.28
C GLN A 195 9.14 16.25 -12.33
N LYS A 196 9.71 15.07 -12.62
CA LYS A 196 8.97 13.81 -12.66
C LYS A 196 8.33 13.46 -11.31
N MET A 197 9.03 13.73 -10.21
CA MET A 197 8.47 13.54 -8.87
C MET A 197 7.30 14.49 -8.61
N GLU A 198 7.39 15.75 -9.07
CA GLU A 198 6.33 16.75 -8.99
C GLU A 198 5.12 16.44 -9.90
N GLU A 199 5.36 15.84 -11.06
CA GLU A 199 4.29 15.38 -11.95
C GLU A 199 3.56 14.16 -11.38
N MET A 200 4.26 13.23 -10.74
CA MET A 200 3.66 12.12 -10.02
C MET A 200 2.85 12.56 -8.79
N LEU A 201 3.27 13.67 -8.18
CA LEU A 201 2.59 14.37 -7.08
C LEU A 201 1.25 14.98 -7.52
N ASN A 202 1.20 15.57 -8.72
CA ASN A 202 0.10 16.42 -9.17
C ASN A 202 -0.77 15.75 -10.24
N ASP A 203 -1.52 14.72 -9.84
CA ASP A 203 -2.47 13.97 -10.69
C ASP A 203 -1.80 13.12 -11.79
N TYR A 204 -1.15 12.03 -11.37
CA TYR A 204 -0.60 11.03 -12.29
C TYR A 204 -1.69 10.29 -13.08
N ILE A 205 -2.84 10.04 -12.47
CA ILE A 205 -3.91 9.25 -13.07
C ILE A 205 -4.54 9.97 -14.26
N GLY A 206 -4.79 11.27 -14.15
CA GLY A 206 -5.34 12.08 -15.25
C GLY A 206 -4.46 12.11 -16.51
N LYS A 207 -3.18 11.71 -16.41
CA LYS A 207 -2.21 11.71 -17.50
C LYS A 207 -1.91 10.32 -18.07
N LEU A 208 -2.49 9.27 -17.48
CA LEU A 208 -2.25 7.90 -17.93
C LEU A 208 -2.93 7.64 -19.28
N SER A 209 -2.14 7.18 -20.26
CA SER A 209 -2.68 6.63 -21.50
C SER A 209 -3.06 5.16 -21.27
N VAL A 210 -4.36 4.88 -21.26
CA VAL A 210 -4.92 3.55 -21.01
C VAL A 210 -5.90 3.16 -22.13
N PRO A 211 -6.09 1.86 -22.41
CA PRO A 211 -7.14 1.39 -23.30
C PRO A 211 -8.52 1.89 -22.85
N VAL A 212 -9.41 2.18 -23.80
CA VAL A 212 -10.77 2.68 -23.51
C VAL A 212 -11.52 1.77 -22.55
N LYS A 213 -11.41 0.44 -22.74
CA LYS A 213 -12.03 -0.55 -21.83
C LYS A 213 -11.59 -0.40 -20.38
N ASP A 214 -10.33 -0.03 -20.14
CA ASP A 214 -9.76 0.11 -18.81
C ASP A 214 -10.10 1.48 -18.23
N SER A 215 -10.24 2.52 -19.09
CA SER A 215 -10.66 3.85 -18.65
C SER A 215 -12.06 3.87 -18.01
N LEU A 216 -12.98 3.01 -18.48
CA LEU A 216 -14.32 2.89 -17.89
C LEU A 216 -14.26 2.29 -16.48
N VAL A 217 -13.40 1.29 -16.27
CA VAL A 217 -13.20 0.66 -14.97
C VAL A 217 -12.51 1.63 -14.00
N LEU A 218 -11.48 2.35 -14.46
CA LEU A 218 -10.82 3.40 -13.68
C LEU A 218 -11.79 4.51 -13.27
N GLY A 219 -12.66 4.95 -14.20
CA GLY A 219 -13.71 5.93 -13.92
C GLY A 219 -14.69 5.44 -12.87
N LYS A 220 -15.11 4.16 -12.94
CA LYS A 220 -15.95 3.52 -11.91
C LYS A 220 -15.26 3.51 -10.54
N GLU A 221 -13.99 3.08 -10.46
CA GLU A 221 -13.23 3.04 -9.21
C GLU A 221 -13.11 4.43 -8.56
N GLN A 222 -12.80 5.45 -9.35
CA GLN A 222 -12.75 6.84 -8.89
C GLN A 222 -14.13 7.36 -8.46
N GLN A 223 -15.19 7.02 -9.19
CA GLN A 223 -16.55 7.41 -8.84
C GLN A 223 -17.00 6.79 -7.51
N ILE A 224 -16.59 5.54 -7.22
CA ILE A 224 -16.83 4.91 -5.91
C ILE A 224 -16.17 5.74 -4.80
N VAL A 225 -14.91 6.14 -4.97
CA VAL A 225 -14.20 6.98 -4.00
C VAL A 225 -14.89 8.34 -3.83
N ALA A 226 -15.24 8.99 -4.94
CA ALA A 226 -15.92 10.29 -4.91
C ALA A 226 -17.30 10.21 -4.23
N SER A 227 -18.04 9.13 -4.45
CA SER A 227 -19.39 8.94 -3.90
C SER A 227 -19.35 8.58 -2.42
N LEU A 228 -18.42 7.73 -2.00
CA LEU A 228 -18.24 7.40 -0.58
C LEU A 228 -17.66 8.58 0.20
N GLY A 229 -16.73 9.32 -0.41
CA GLY A 229 -16.04 10.44 0.21
C GLY A 229 -14.89 10.01 1.12
N LYS A 230 -13.82 10.81 1.13
CA LYS A 230 -12.59 10.52 1.86
C LYS A 230 -12.81 10.32 3.36
N GLU A 231 -13.63 11.16 4.00
CA GLU A 231 -13.91 11.05 5.44
C GLU A 231 -14.55 9.71 5.81
N ASN A 232 -15.49 9.22 5.00
CA ASN A 232 -16.14 7.93 5.23
C ASN A 232 -15.19 6.76 4.95
N LEU A 233 -14.33 6.88 3.93
CA LEU A 233 -13.31 5.88 3.62
C LEU A 233 -12.23 5.81 4.71
N ASP A 234 -11.80 6.95 5.23
CA ASP A 234 -10.87 7.04 6.36
C ASP A 234 -11.53 6.47 7.63
N TYR A 235 -12.82 6.74 7.85
CA TYR A 235 -13.60 6.13 8.94
C TYR A 235 -13.64 4.60 8.82
N ILE A 236 -14.02 4.04 7.66
CA ILE A 236 -14.04 2.58 7.43
C ILE A 236 -12.63 2.00 7.62
N THR A 237 -11.60 2.68 7.11
CA THR A 237 -10.20 2.26 7.28
C THR A 237 -9.81 2.21 8.76
N SER A 238 -10.26 3.15 9.58
CA SER A 238 -9.94 3.19 11.01
C SER A 238 -10.38 1.91 11.76
N PHE A 239 -11.54 1.34 11.41
CA PHE A 239 -11.98 0.04 11.96
C PHE A 239 -11.06 -1.10 11.55
N LEU A 240 -10.68 -1.13 10.27
CA LEU A 240 -9.72 -2.13 9.78
C LEU A 240 -8.39 -2.04 10.53
N LEU A 241 -7.87 -0.83 10.75
CA LEU A 241 -6.62 -0.62 11.48
C LEU A 241 -6.75 -1.04 12.96
N LEU A 242 -7.89 -0.76 13.59
CA LEU A 242 -8.19 -1.21 14.95
C LEU A 242 -8.18 -2.74 15.04
N GLU A 243 -8.85 -3.43 14.13
CA GLU A 243 -8.85 -4.90 14.09
C GLU A 243 -7.44 -5.46 13.85
N ILE A 244 -6.63 -4.85 12.98
CA ILE A 244 -5.23 -5.24 12.77
C ILE A 244 -4.46 -5.13 14.10
N ARG A 245 -4.60 -3.99 14.77
CA ARG A 245 -3.95 -3.74 16.06
C ARG A 245 -4.36 -4.76 17.12
N GLU A 246 -5.65 -5.02 17.25
CA GLU A 246 -6.18 -6.01 18.20
C GLU A 246 -5.64 -7.41 17.91
N LYS A 247 -5.60 -7.83 16.64
CA LYS A 247 -5.02 -9.13 16.25
C LYS A 247 -3.54 -9.24 16.60
N VAL A 248 -2.76 -8.18 16.38
CA VAL A 248 -1.36 -8.14 16.79
C VAL A 248 -1.28 -8.31 18.31
N TYR A 249 -2.07 -7.57 19.10
CA TYR A 249 -2.08 -7.69 20.56
C TYR A 249 -2.55 -9.04 21.12
N LEU A 250 -3.43 -9.73 20.42
CA LEU A 250 -3.91 -11.08 20.78
C LEU A 250 -2.83 -12.17 20.60
N ASP A 251 -1.72 -11.87 19.92
CA ASP A 251 -0.59 -12.79 19.85
C ASP A 251 0.02 -13.01 21.25
N ASN A 252 -0.01 -14.27 21.71
CA ASN A 252 0.51 -14.73 23.00
C ASN A 252 1.97 -14.28 23.29
N ARG A 253 2.77 -13.97 22.26
CA ARG A 253 4.15 -13.48 22.40
C ARG A 253 4.18 -12.01 22.82
N ILE A 254 3.20 -11.21 22.41
CA ILE A 254 3.03 -9.81 22.82
C ILE A 254 2.47 -9.75 24.24
N GLN A 255 1.49 -10.60 24.57
CA GLN A 255 0.97 -10.69 25.93
C GLN A 255 2.05 -11.05 26.96
N ARG A 256 3.04 -11.87 26.61
CA ARG A 256 4.22 -12.14 27.48
C ARG A 256 5.19 -10.96 27.62
N VAL A 257 5.15 -9.96 26.75
CA VAL A 257 5.90 -8.70 26.96
C VAL A 257 5.08 -7.75 27.85
N LEU A 258 3.76 -7.71 27.65
CA LEU A 258 2.83 -6.89 28.45
C LEU A 258 2.75 -7.33 29.93
N ASN A 259 2.75 -8.64 30.18
CA ASN A 259 2.56 -9.21 31.53
C ASN A 259 3.85 -9.29 32.36
N PHE A 260 5.01 -8.96 31.79
CA PHE A 260 6.32 -8.99 32.47
C PHE A 260 7.09 -7.68 32.32
N SER A 261 6.38 -6.57 32.07
CA SER A 261 6.90 -5.18 32.15
C SER A 261 6.81 -4.65 33.58
#